data_AF-A0A9P6M7V9-F1
#
_entry.id   AF-A0A9P6M7V9-F1
#
_cell.length_a   1.000
_cell.length_b   1.000
_cell.length_c   1.000
_cell.angle_alpha   90.00
_cell.angle_beta   90.00
_cell.angle_gamma   90.00
#
_symmetry.space_group_name_H-M   'P 1'
#
loop_
_entity.id
_entity.type
_entity.pdbx_description
1 polymer ?
#
loop_
_entity_poly.entity_id
_entity_poly.type
_entity_poly.pdbx_seq_one_letter_code
_entity_poly.pdbx_strand_id
1 'polypeptide(L)'
;MDKFEFCRIHVAEEKIVPLGVDRNYPLHINFSELPSRVEKMQAELRGIIEGRVPSFYLDKALSTYKRMGTLGARNPHVILANVEQTMPGYYGSKGSAVLSEALVKLFLETNILTHELARPQKPIEYVQQVLVPEAGLRLITEDRLKFRRGALEGSISLEEAREIMMDSVEFGNFMHDIELNP
;
A
#
# COMPACT_ATOMS: atom_id res chain seq x y z
N MET A 1 3.80 -13.93 -27.08
CA MET A 1 4.34 -14.23 -25.75
C MET A 1 5.85 -14.17 -25.87
N ASP A 2 6.44 -13.11 -25.30
CA ASP A 2 7.87 -12.84 -25.40
C ASP A 2 8.66 -13.85 -24.53
N LYS A 3 9.89 -14.22 -24.93
CA LYS A 3 10.70 -15.21 -24.21
C LYS A 3 11.04 -14.73 -22.79
N PHE A 4 11.13 -13.42 -22.59
CA PHE A 4 11.31 -12.80 -21.28
C PHE A 4 10.09 -12.91 -20.37
N GLU A 5 8.89 -12.79 -20.95
CA GLU A 5 7.61 -12.91 -20.25
C GLU A 5 7.40 -14.35 -19.75
N PHE A 6 7.73 -15.35 -20.57
CA PHE A 6 7.70 -16.76 -20.19
C PHE A 6 8.65 -17.08 -19.03
N CYS A 7 9.89 -16.54 -19.06
CA CYS A 7 10.85 -16.71 -17.96
C CYS A 7 10.36 -16.05 -16.66
N ARG A 8 9.76 -14.85 -16.75
CA ARG A 8 9.18 -14.17 -15.58
C ARG A 8 8.05 -14.97 -14.95
N ILE A 9 7.13 -15.49 -15.75
CA ILE A 9 6.01 -16.31 -15.30
C ILE A 9 6.52 -17.60 -14.64
N HIS A 10 7.45 -18.33 -15.27
CA HIS A 10 8.00 -19.56 -14.71
C HIS A 10 8.71 -19.35 -13.37
N VAL A 11 9.53 -18.30 -13.25
CA VAL A 11 10.21 -17.98 -11.99
C VAL A 11 9.21 -17.62 -10.89
N ALA A 12 8.14 -16.90 -11.25
CA ALA A 12 7.11 -16.52 -10.30
C ALA A 12 6.25 -17.71 -9.83
N GLU A 13 5.83 -18.58 -10.75
CA GLU A 13 5.09 -19.80 -10.42
C GLU A 13 5.91 -20.80 -9.61
N GLU A 14 7.21 -20.91 -9.89
CA GLU A 14 8.10 -21.85 -9.19
C GLU A 14 8.53 -21.35 -7.80
N LYS A 15 8.70 -20.02 -7.62
CA LYS A 15 9.31 -19.47 -6.39
C LYS A 15 8.41 -18.51 -5.62
N ILE A 16 7.74 -17.60 -6.30
CA ILE A 16 6.99 -16.50 -5.66
C ILE A 16 5.67 -17.01 -5.10
N VAL A 17 4.90 -17.76 -5.90
CA VAL A 17 3.60 -18.29 -5.47
C VAL A 17 3.73 -19.29 -4.30
N PRO A 18 4.63 -20.30 -4.36
CA PRO A 18 4.79 -21.24 -3.24
C PRO A 18 5.25 -20.55 -1.95
N LEU A 19 6.14 -19.56 -2.04
CA LEU A 19 6.57 -18.76 -0.90
C LEU A 19 5.41 -17.95 -0.30
N GLY A 20 4.55 -17.36 -1.13
CA GLY A 20 3.35 -16.66 -0.67
C GLY A 20 2.37 -17.59 0.05
N VAL A 21 2.19 -18.81 -0.44
CA VAL A 21 1.36 -19.85 0.21
C VAL A 21 1.93 -20.22 1.57
N ASP A 22 3.24 -20.50 1.67
CA ASP A 22 3.92 -20.82 2.93
C ASP A 22 3.78 -19.68 3.96
N ARG A 23 3.89 -18.43 3.50
CA ARG A 23 3.69 -17.21 4.31
C ARG A 23 2.23 -16.83 4.53
N ASN A 24 1.29 -17.64 4.07
CA ASN A 24 -0.15 -17.44 4.19
C ASN A 24 -0.62 -16.09 3.64
N TYR A 25 -0.09 -15.65 2.49
CA TYR A 25 -0.61 -14.50 1.76
C TYR A 25 -1.91 -14.87 1.03
N PRO A 26 -2.91 -13.97 0.96
CA PRO A 26 -4.16 -14.28 0.26
C PRO A 26 -3.92 -14.53 -1.23
N LEU A 27 -4.39 -15.68 -1.74
CA LEU A 27 -4.36 -15.98 -3.18
C LEU A 27 -5.46 -15.25 -3.96
N HIS A 28 -6.56 -14.93 -3.28
CA HIS A 28 -7.72 -14.26 -3.87
C HIS A 28 -8.11 -13.08 -2.99
N ILE A 29 -8.13 -11.89 -3.61
CA ILE A 29 -8.53 -10.64 -2.97
C ILE A 29 -9.80 -10.13 -3.64
N ASN A 30 -10.84 -9.87 -2.85
CA ASN A 30 -12.02 -9.18 -3.35
C ASN A 30 -11.77 -7.67 -3.41
N PHE A 31 -11.23 -7.20 -4.55
CA PHE A 31 -10.94 -5.78 -4.77
C PHE A 31 -12.18 -4.88 -4.69
N SER A 32 -13.38 -5.41 -4.99
CA SER A 32 -14.62 -4.64 -4.93
C SER A 32 -15.01 -4.21 -3.50
N GLU A 33 -14.51 -4.91 -2.48
CA GLU A 33 -14.75 -4.59 -1.08
C GLU A 33 -13.73 -3.59 -0.49
N LEU A 34 -12.61 -3.34 -1.18
CA LEU A 34 -11.56 -2.45 -0.67
C LEU A 34 -12.06 -1.04 -0.38
N PRO A 35 -12.87 -0.38 -1.23
CA PRO A 35 -13.40 0.94 -0.91
C PRO A 35 -14.16 0.96 0.42
N SER A 36 -15.06 0.01 0.65
CA SER A 36 -15.82 -0.09 1.90
C SER A 36 -14.95 -0.42 3.12
N ARG A 37 -13.83 -1.14 2.94
CA ARG A 37 -12.85 -1.38 4.01
C ARG A 37 -12.06 -0.11 4.33
N VAL A 38 -11.67 0.66 3.32
CA VAL A 38 -10.99 1.96 3.49
C VAL A 38 -11.89 2.98 4.19
N GLU A 39 -13.18 3.02 3.85
CA GLU A 39 -14.15 3.88 4.54
C GLU A 39 -14.22 3.60 6.05
N LYS A 40 -14.16 2.32 6.46
CA LYS A 40 -14.17 1.95 7.89
C LYS A 40 -12.96 2.49 8.66
N MET A 41 -11.83 2.69 7.99
CA MET A 41 -10.61 3.26 8.59
C MET A 41 -10.45 4.78 8.35
N GLN A 42 -11.48 5.44 7.80
CA GLN A 42 -11.43 6.88 7.50
C GLN A 42 -11.02 7.72 8.71
N ALA A 43 -11.53 7.41 9.90
CA ALA A 43 -11.26 8.18 11.11
C ALA A 43 -9.77 8.14 11.51
N GLU A 44 -9.14 6.98 11.37
CA GLU A 44 -7.71 6.81 11.66
C GLU A 44 -6.84 7.49 10.60
N LEU A 45 -7.15 7.28 9.30
CA LEU A 45 -6.42 7.90 8.20
C LEU A 45 -6.54 9.43 8.24
N ARG A 46 -7.70 9.97 8.61
CA ARG A 46 -7.88 11.39 8.90
C ARG A 46 -7.01 11.84 10.07
N GLY A 47 -6.90 11.01 11.11
CA GLY A 47 -6.00 11.26 12.23
C GLY A 47 -4.55 11.43 11.78
N ILE A 48 -4.09 10.72 10.75
CA ILE A 48 -2.76 10.89 10.16
C ILE A 48 -2.65 12.25 9.46
N ILE A 49 -3.63 12.61 8.63
CA ILE A 49 -3.70 13.91 7.92
C ILE A 49 -3.62 15.08 8.91
N GLU A 50 -4.30 14.96 10.04
CA GLU A 50 -4.37 15.99 11.08
C GLU A 50 -3.20 15.93 12.08
N GLY A 51 -2.26 14.99 11.92
CA GLY A 51 -1.11 14.81 12.81
C GLY A 51 -1.46 14.27 14.21
N ARG A 52 -2.67 13.72 14.40
CA ARG A 52 -3.14 13.10 15.65
C ARG A 52 -2.72 11.63 15.77
N VAL A 53 -2.45 10.96 14.66
CA VAL A 53 -2.03 9.56 14.60
C VAL A 53 -0.62 9.51 13.99
N PRO A 54 0.36 8.86 14.65
CA PRO A 54 1.70 8.74 14.09
C PRO A 54 1.68 7.87 12.83
N SER A 55 2.54 8.19 11.86
CA SER A 55 2.62 7.50 10.59
C SER A 55 4.08 7.40 10.13
N PHE A 56 4.54 6.15 9.97
CA PHE A 56 5.87 5.87 9.44
C PHE A 56 6.03 6.43 8.03
N TYR A 57 5.00 6.30 7.19
CA TYR A 57 5.05 6.77 5.81
C TYR A 57 5.03 8.29 5.70
N LEU A 58 4.30 8.98 6.58
CA LEU A 58 4.34 10.44 6.68
C LEU A 58 5.73 10.91 7.11
N ASP A 59 6.29 10.34 8.18
CA ASP A 59 7.62 10.71 8.68
C ASP A 59 8.70 10.48 7.60
N LYS A 60 8.62 9.35 6.89
CA LYS A 60 9.51 9.03 5.79
C LYS A 60 9.37 10.02 4.64
N ALA A 61 8.15 10.38 4.22
CA ALA A 61 7.91 11.37 3.19
C ALA A 61 8.49 12.73 3.61
N LEU A 62 8.15 13.22 4.80
CA LEU A 62 8.66 14.48 5.34
C LEU A 62 10.19 14.51 5.44
N SER A 63 10.81 13.41 5.89
CA SER A 63 12.27 13.29 5.94
C SER A 63 12.93 13.41 4.57
N THR A 64 12.29 12.88 3.52
CA THR A 64 12.77 12.96 2.15
C THR A 64 12.71 14.40 1.63
N TYR A 65 11.58 15.09 1.84
CA TYR A 65 11.44 16.51 1.50
C TYR A 65 12.41 17.39 2.29
N LYS A 66 12.62 17.12 3.58
CA LYS A 66 13.59 17.86 4.42
C LYS A 66 15.03 17.68 3.93
N ARG A 67 15.42 16.47 3.53
CA ARG A 67 16.78 16.14 3.08
C ARG A 67 17.08 16.64 1.68
N MET A 68 16.12 16.53 0.76
CA MET A 68 16.36 16.72 -0.68
C MET A 68 15.71 17.99 -1.25
N GLY A 69 14.89 18.69 -0.45
CA GLY A 69 14.04 19.77 -0.93
C GLY A 69 12.96 19.28 -1.90
N THR A 70 12.07 20.19 -2.30
CA THR A 70 10.92 19.87 -3.17
C THR A 70 11.33 19.30 -4.53
N LEU A 71 12.37 19.86 -5.16
CA LEU A 71 12.84 19.40 -6.47
C LEU A 71 13.52 18.03 -6.38
N GLY A 72 14.30 17.78 -5.33
CA GLY A 72 14.95 16.50 -5.11
C GLY A 72 13.96 15.39 -4.77
N ALA A 73 12.95 15.68 -3.93
CA ALA A 73 11.90 14.72 -3.58
C ALA A 73 11.03 14.32 -4.79
N ARG A 74 10.91 15.19 -5.79
CA ARG A 74 10.19 14.93 -7.06
C ARG A 74 11.10 14.44 -8.19
N ASN A 75 12.35 14.12 -7.90
CA ASN A 75 13.24 13.52 -8.89
C ASN A 75 12.70 12.12 -9.30
N PRO A 76 12.66 11.77 -10.60
CA PRO A 76 12.16 10.48 -11.05
C PRO A 76 12.80 9.26 -10.37
N HIS A 77 14.10 9.30 -10.09
CA HIS A 77 14.78 8.21 -9.38
C HIS A 77 14.30 8.06 -7.93
N VAL A 78 14.03 9.17 -7.24
CA VAL A 78 13.51 9.19 -5.88
C VAL A 78 12.06 8.71 -5.85
N ILE A 79 11.26 9.16 -6.82
CA ILE A 79 9.88 8.71 -6.97
C ILE A 79 9.85 7.19 -7.20
N LEU A 80 10.63 6.67 -8.15
CA LEU A 80 10.68 5.24 -8.45
C LEU A 80 11.09 4.40 -7.22
N ALA A 81 12.14 4.81 -6.51
CA ALA A 81 12.58 4.14 -5.29
C ALA A 81 11.53 4.17 -4.17
N ASN A 82 10.74 5.24 -4.10
CA ASN A 82 9.64 5.33 -3.13
C ASN A 82 8.46 4.46 -3.53
N VAL A 83 8.12 4.38 -4.83
CA VAL A 83 7.00 3.58 -5.33
C VAL A 83 7.11 2.14 -4.85
N GLU A 84 8.28 1.50 -5.03
CA GLU A 84 8.52 0.12 -4.57
C GLU A 84 8.25 -0.06 -3.07
N GLN A 85 8.55 0.97 -2.27
CA GLN A 85 8.42 0.93 -0.81
C GLN A 85 7.04 1.39 -0.29
N THR A 86 6.20 1.94 -1.15
CA THR A 86 4.84 2.41 -0.82
C THR A 86 3.76 1.54 -1.43
N MET A 87 4.12 0.46 -2.12
CA MET A 87 3.16 -0.53 -2.61
C MET A 87 2.43 -1.21 -1.45
N PRO A 88 1.13 -1.52 -1.59
CA PRO A 88 0.33 -2.16 -0.54
C PRO A 88 0.60 -3.68 -0.42
N GLY A 89 1.83 -4.14 -0.64
CA GLY A 89 2.24 -5.54 -0.49
C GLY A 89 1.46 -6.50 -1.40
N TYR A 90 0.93 -7.60 -0.84
CA TYR A 90 0.20 -8.63 -1.58
C TYR A 90 -1.05 -8.10 -2.30
N TYR A 91 -1.51 -6.89 -2.02
CA TYR A 91 -2.56 -6.23 -2.79
C TYR A 91 -2.11 -5.82 -4.21
N GLY A 92 -0.80 -5.71 -4.44
CA GLY A 92 -0.21 -5.46 -5.76
C GLY A 92 -0.58 -4.11 -6.39
N SER A 93 -0.26 -3.96 -7.67
CA SER A 93 -0.54 -2.77 -8.48
C SER A 93 -2.05 -2.51 -8.59
N LYS A 94 -2.86 -3.56 -8.78
CA LYS A 94 -4.33 -3.44 -8.80
C LYS A 94 -4.89 -2.92 -7.48
N GLY A 95 -4.42 -3.43 -6.35
CA GLY A 95 -4.81 -2.92 -5.05
C GLY A 95 -4.39 -1.47 -4.85
N SER A 96 -3.17 -1.11 -5.25
CA SER A 96 -2.69 0.28 -5.19
C SER A 96 -3.62 1.23 -5.97
N ALA A 97 -4.06 0.85 -7.17
CA ALA A 97 -4.99 1.64 -7.97
C ALA A 97 -6.36 1.80 -7.30
N VAL A 98 -6.95 0.70 -6.82
CA VAL A 98 -8.26 0.73 -6.14
C VAL A 98 -8.21 1.54 -4.84
N LEU A 99 -7.14 1.39 -4.05
CA LEU A 99 -6.94 2.17 -2.83
C LEU A 99 -6.76 3.66 -3.14
N SER A 100 -5.96 3.98 -4.16
CA SER A 100 -5.75 5.36 -4.59
C SER A 100 -7.08 6.02 -4.97
N GLU A 101 -7.90 5.34 -5.79
CA GLU A 101 -9.22 5.85 -6.19
C GLU A 101 -10.14 6.07 -4.98
N ALA A 102 -10.23 5.08 -4.08
CA ALA A 102 -11.05 5.18 -2.88
C ALA A 102 -10.61 6.35 -1.97
N LEU A 103 -9.29 6.51 -1.76
CA LEU A 103 -8.72 7.57 -0.92
C LEU A 103 -8.89 8.96 -1.55
N VAL A 104 -8.78 9.08 -2.88
CA VAL A 104 -9.04 10.33 -3.60
C VAL A 104 -10.50 10.77 -3.39
N LYS A 105 -11.46 9.87 -3.62
CA LYS A 105 -12.88 10.15 -3.37
C LYS A 105 -13.14 10.52 -1.92
N LEU A 106 -12.51 9.81 -0.99
CA LEU A 106 -12.77 9.96 0.44
C LEU A 106 -12.16 11.24 1.03
N PHE A 107 -11.00 11.70 0.54
CA PHE A 107 -10.24 12.77 1.16
C PHE A 107 -9.99 14.00 0.26
N LEU A 108 -9.82 13.83 -1.04
CA LEU A 108 -9.57 14.96 -1.94
C LEU A 108 -10.89 15.57 -2.42
N GLU A 109 -11.80 14.74 -2.94
CA GLU A 109 -13.09 15.23 -3.45
C GLU A 109 -13.97 15.82 -2.35
N THR A 110 -13.82 15.34 -1.11
CA THR A 110 -14.49 15.88 0.08
C THR A 110 -13.76 17.07 0.72
N ASN A 111 -12.62 17.52 0.16
CA ASN A 111 -11.77 18.59 0.70
C ASN A 111 -11.26 18.38 2.13
N ILE A 112 -11.15 17.13 2.60
CA ILE A 112 -10.54 16.83 3.90
C ILE A 112 -9.02 16.98 3.82
N LEU A 113 -8.39 16.46 2.76
CA LEU A 113 -6.96 16.64 2.50
C LEU A 113 -6.75 17.85 1.59
N THR A 114 -6.52 18.99 2.21
CA THR A 114 -6.26 20.25 1.50
C THR A 114 -4.79 20.39 1.12
N HIS A 115 -4.49 21.35 0.23
CA HIS A 115 -3.10 21.70 -0.09
C HIS A 115 -2.29 22.11 1.15
N GLU A 116 -2.90 22.81 2.11
CA GLU A 116 -2.22 23.23 3.33
C GLU A 116 -1.87 22.05 4.23
N LEU A 117 -2.81 21.10 4.39
CA LEU A 117 -2.58 19.89 5.19
C LEU A 117 -1.58 18.92 4.54
N ALA A 118 -1.52 18.90 3.20
CA ALA A 118 -0.60 18.03 2.48
C ALA A 118 0.85 18.55 2.44
N ARG A 119 1.12 19.80 2.85
CA ARG A 119 2.45 20.40 2.72
C ARG A 119 3.52 19.57 3.44
N PRO A 120 4.72 19.40 2.84
CA PRO A 120 5.20 20.03 1.59
C PRO A 120 4.80 19.30 0.30
N GLN A 121 4.10 18.16 0.40
CA GLN A 121 3.59 17.40 -0.73
C GLN A 121 2.39 18.10 -1.38
N LYS A 122 2.06 17.70 -2.61
CA LYS A 122 0.72 17.91 -3.18
C LYS A 122 -0.25 16.88 -2.59
N PRO A 123 -1.57 17.16 -2.53
CA PRO A 123 -2.56 16.20 -2.02
C PRO A 123 -2.47 14.81 -2.66
N ILE A 124 -2.28 14.73 -3.98
CA ILE A 124 -2.13 13.44 -4.66
C ILE A 124 -0.83 12.70 -4.31
N GLU A 125 0.27 13.43 -4.10
CA GLU A 125 1.55 12.85 -3.66
C GLU A 125 1.41 12.31 -2.23
N TYR A 126 0.67 13.01 -1.37
CA TYR A 126 0.36 12.57 -0.01
C TYR A 126 -0.50 11.29 -0.03
N VAL A 127 -1.52 11.22 -0.90
CA VAL A 127 -2.30 9.98 -1.07
C VAL A 127 -1.38 8.81 -1.42
N GLN A 128 -0.55 8.96 -2.45
CA GLN A 128 0.30 7.88 -2.95
C GLN A 128 1.41 7.48 -1.98
N GLN A 129 2.07 8.45 -1.35
CA GLN A 129 3.25 8.20 -0.52
C GLN A 129 2.90 7.88 0.94
N VAL A 130 1.71 8.28 1.40
CA VAL A 130 1.28 8.15 2.79
C VAL A 130 0.01 7.31 2.91
N LEU A 131 -1.11 7.77 2.35
CA LEU A 131 -2.40 7.14 2.64
C LEU A 131 -2.56 5.75 2.01
N VAL A 132 -2.05 5.52 0.80
CA VAL A 132 -2.07 4.21 0.15
C VAL A 132 -1.30 3.16 0.97
N PRO A 133 -0.02 3.38 1.35
CA PRO A 133 0.68 2.41 2.18
C PRO A 133 0.10 2.30 3.59
N GLU A 134 -0.40 3.38 4.20
CA GLU A 134 -1.05 3.34 5.52
C GLU A 134 -2.38 2.56 5.52
N ALA A 135 -3.14 2.65 4.44
CA ALA A 135 -4.32 1.82 4.21
C ALA A 135 -3.91 0.36 3.98
N GLY A 136 -2.87 0.12 3.17
CA GLY A 136 -2.28 -1.21 2.94
C GLY A 136 -1.91 -1.91 4.25
N LEU A 137 -1.18 -1.22 5.13
CA LEU A 137 -0.83 -1.75 6.46
C LEU A 137 -2.06 -2.19 7.25
N ARG A 138 -3.08 -1.32 7.34
CA ARG A 138 -4.29 -1.59 8.11
C ARG A 138 -5.11 -2.74 7.55
N LEU A 139 -5.16 -2.85 6.22
CA LEU A 139 -5.79 -3.98 5.54
C LEU A 139 -5.06 -5.29 5.85
N ILE A 140 -3.73 -5.27 5.85
CA ILE A 140 -2.92 -6.44 6.23
C ILE A 140 -3.15 -6.83 7.68
N THR A 141 -3.18 -5.88 8.60
CA THR A 141 -3.52 -6.13 10.00
C THR A 141 -4.92 -6.74 10.14
N GLU A 142 -5.92 -6.21 9.42
CA GLU A 142 -7.29 -6.72 9.42
C GLU A 142 -7.38 -8.16 8.86
N ASP A 143 -6.66 -8.45 7.78
CA ASP A 143 -6.66 -9.79 7.18
C ASP A 143 -6.04 -10.82 8.12
N ARG A 144 -4.89 -10.48 8.73
CA ARG A 144 -4.21 -11.35 9.68
C ARG A 144 -5.05 -11.60 10.93
N LEU A 145 -5.83 -10.61 11.37
CA LEU A 145 -6.82 -10.78 12.42
C LEU A 145 -7.93 -11.78 12.05
N LYS A 146 -8.44 -11.73 10.80
CA LYS A 146 -9.49 -12.66 10.34
C LYS A 146 -8.98 -14.10 10.29
N PHE A 147 -7.75 -14.33 9.83
CA PHE A 147 -7.14 -15.67 9.82
C PHE A 147 -6.97 -16.24 11.23
N ARG A 148 -6.68 -15.38 12.22
CA ARG A 148 -6.47 -15.79 13.61
C ARG A 148 -7.73 -15.89 14.46
N ARG A 149 -8.93 -15.62 13.93
CA ARG A 149 -10.20 -15.73 14.70
C ARG A 149 -10.57 -17.13 15.20
N GLY A 150 -9.69 -18.13 15.05
CA GLY A 150 -9.75 -19.44 15.72
C GLY A 150 -8.71 -19.68 16.83
N ALA A 151 -7.75 -18.77 17.05
CA ALA A 151 -6.70 -18.87 18.06
C ALA A 151 -6.65 -17.60 18.91
N LEU A 152 -6.49 -17.74 20.22
CA LEU A 152 -6.56 -16.69 21.24
C LEU A 152 -5.47 -15.59 21.18
N GLU A 153 -4.74 -15.44 20.08
CA GLU A 153 -3.55 -14.56 20.01
C GLU A 153 -3.69 -13.41 19.01
N GLY A 154 -3.90 -12.21 19.58
CA GLY A 154 -3.33 -10.92 19.17
C GLY A 154 -3.42 -10.46 17.71
N SER A 155 -3.92 -9.23 17.50
CA SER A 155 -3.60 -8.46 16.29
C SER A 155 -2.09 -8.38 16.09
N ILE A 156 -1.60 -8.54 14.87
CA ILE A 156 -0.22 -8.18 14.55
C ILE A 156 -0.03 -6.67 14.73
N SER A 157 1.18 -6.27 15.10
CA SER A 157 1.56 -4.86 15.16
C SER A 157 1.64 -4.23 13.76
N LEU A 158 1.64 -2.89 13.69
CA LEU A 158 1.87 -2.17 12.42
C LEU A 158 3.28 -2.40 11.86
N GLU A 159 4.25 -2.67 12.73
CA GLU A 159 5.62 -3.03 12.36
C GLU A 159 5.65 -4.36 11.60
N GLU A 160 5.04 -5.41 12.17
CA GLU A 160 4.92 -6.72 11.52
C GLU A 160 4.09 -6.64 10.24
N ALA A 161 3.03 -5.84 10.22
CA ALA A 161 2.23 -5.61 9.01
C ALA A 161 3.07 -4.97 7.90
N ARG A 162 4.01 -4.08 8.26
CA ARG A 162 4.93 -3.41 7.32
C ARG A 162 5.96 -4.37 6.76
N GLU A 163 6.50 -5.25 7.59
CA GLU A 163 7.40 -6.33 7.13
C GLU A 163 6.68 -7.23 6.12
N ILE A 164 5.47 -7.69 6.46
CA ILE A 164 4.63 -8.46 5.54
C ILE A 164 4.37 -7.68 4.25
N MET A 165 4.05 -6.38 4.36
CA MET A 165 3.77 -5.55 3.20
C MET A 165 4.98 -5.47 2.26
N MET A 166 6.17 -5.22 2.79
CA MET A 166 7.41 -5.15 1.99
C MET A 166 7.75 -6.50 1.36
N ASP A 167 7.64 -7.58 2.12
CA ASP A 167 7.96 -8.93 1.67
C ASP A 167 7.00 -9.48 0.61
N SER A 168 5.79 -8.92 0.52
CA SER A 168 4.72 -9.43 -0.34
C SER A 168 4.48 -8.60 -1.60
N VAL A 169 5.27 -7.54 -1.86
CA VAL A 169 5.09 -6.68 -3.04
C VAL A 169 5.22 -7.47 -4.33
N GLU A 170 6.27 -8.28 -4.46
CA GLU A 170 6.52 -9.07 -5.67
C GLU A 170 5.41 -10.10 -5.92
N PHE A 171 4.96 -10.77 -4.84
CA PHE A 171 3.82 -11.68 -4.86
C PHE A 171 2.54 -10.98 -5.31
N GLY A 172 2.21 -9.82 -4.71
CA GLY A 172 1.00 -9.08 -5.04
C GLY A 172 0.99 -8.58 -6.47
N ASN A 173 2.13 -8.06 -6.95
CA ASN A 173 2.24 -7.62 -8.34
C ASN A 173 2.10 -8.78 -9.31
N PHE A 174 2.68 -9.95 -9.02
CA PHE A 174 2.51 -11.12 -9.88
C PHE A 174 1.06 -11.60 -9.92
N MET A 175 0.43 -11.74 -8.74
CA MET A 175 -0.92 -12.29 -8.62
C MET A 175 -2.00 -11.32 -9.12
N HIS A 176 -1.75 -10.02 -9.02
CA HIS A 176 -2.76 -8.97 -9.21
C HIS A 176 -2.25 -7.82 -10.07
N ASP A 177 -1.44 -8.12 -11.08
CA ASP A 177 -1.02 -7.10 -12.03
C ASP A 177 -2.21 -6.55 -12.82
N ILE A 178 -2.24 -5.23 -13.02
CA ILE A 178 -3.20 -4.58 -13.90
C ILE A 178 -2.90 -4.93 -15.36
N GLU A 179 -1.62 -5.12 -15.72
CA GLU A 179 -1.20 -5.37 -17.10
C GLU A 179 -1.47 -6.81 -17.58
N LEU A 180 -1.71 -7.76 -16.68
CA LEU A 180 -1.93 -9.17 -17.01
C LEU A 180 -3.41 -9.56 -17.09
N ASN A 181 -4.33 -8.61 -16.90
CA ASN A 181 -5.76 -8.87 -16.87
C ASN A 181 -6.45 -8.08 -18.01
N PRO A 182 -6.58 -8.66 -19.22
CA PRO A 182 -7.13 -7.99 -20.40
C PRO A 182 -8.60 -7.59 -20.26
#